data_AF-A0AA95HMM7-F1
#
_entry.id   AF-A0AA95HMM7-F1
#
_cell.length_a   1.000
_cell.length_b   1.000
_cell.length_c   1.000
_cell.angle_alpha   90.00
_cell.angle_beta   90.00
_cell.angle_gamma   90.00
#
_symmetry.space_group_name_H-M   'P 1'
#
loop_
_entity.id
_entity.type
_entity.pdbx_description
1 polymer ?
#
loop_
_entity_poly.entity_id
_entity_poly.type
_entity_poly.pdbx_seq_one_letter_code
_entity_poly.pdbx_strand_id
1 'polypeptide(L)'
;MQILQPESPVTYSYDNEGYLKSCNNNGTVLEYNWESGNLSSITTTPRGTYNSDYKVSNIANDYSLDLNTLAQWIDDRENYTTVMNTFGQMAEILGKRSSNILEDTYYIYDYSFRQDGRLKDMTLMGGSKNIGYSFRFAYADDTEVSE
;
A
#
# COMPACT_ATOMS: atom_id res chain seq x y z
N MET A 1 39.83 -4.02 14.29
CA MET A 1 39.21 -4.34 12.98
C MET A 1 37.76 -4.65 13.27
N GLN A 2 36.86 -3.70 13.00
CA GLN A 2 35.42 -3.89 13.26
C GLN A 2 34.87 -4.64 12.04
N ILE A 3 34.44 -5.89 12.26
CA ILE A 3 33.78 -6.67 11.20
C ILE A 3 32.39 -6.07 11.05
N LEU A 4 32.16 -5.37 9.94
CA LEU A 4 30.81 -5.01 9.52
C LEU A 4 30.07 -6.32 9.25
N GLN A 5 29.02 -6.60 10.02
CA GLN A 5 28.08 -7.67 9.70
C GLN A 5 27.54 -7.38 8.28
N PRO A 6 27.46 -8.36 7.36
CA PRO A 6 26.78 -8.15 6.10
C PRO A 6 25.34 -7.76 6.43
N GLU A 7 24.88 -6.59 5.97
CA GLU A 7 23.45 -6.32 6.00
C GLU A 7 22.77 -7.37 5.12
N SER A 8 21.90 -8.20 5.71
CA SER A 8 21.11 -9.11 4.88
C SER A 8 20.17 -8.23 4.04
N PRO A 9 20.23 -8.31 2.71
CA PRO A 9 19.38 -7.50 1.85
C PRO A 9 17.91 -7.91 2.05
N VAL A 10 17.00 -6.93 1.95
CA VAL A 10 15.58 -7.24 1.81
C VAL A 10 15.37 -8.01 0.51
N THR A 11 14.68 -9.14 0.58
CA THR A 11 14.38 -9.97 -0.59
C THR A 11 12.90 -9.95 -0.91
N TYR A 12 12.59 -9.87 -2.20
CA TYR A 12 11.23 -9.90 -2.74
C TYR A 12 11.04 -11.16 -3.59
N SER A 13 9.88 -11.80 -3.48
CA SER A 13 9.47 -12.90 -4.35
C SER A 13 8.15 -12.58 -5.02
N TYR A 14 7.89 -13.21 -6.16
CA TYR A 14 6.72 -12.94 -6.99
C TYR A 14 6.01 -14.24 -7.35
N ASP A 15 4.71 -14.16 -7.59
CA ASP A 15 3.98 -15.25 -8.21
C ASP A 15 4.21 -15.29 -9.73
N ASN A 16 3.60 -16.28 -10.40
CA ASN A 16 3.74 -16.46 -11.84
C ASN A 16 3.05 -15.35 -12.66
N GLU A 17 2.19 -14.55 -12.05
CA GLU A 17 1.52 -13.44 -12.69
C GLU A 17 2.30 -12.13 -12.48
N GLY A 18 3.34 -12.11 -11.66
CA GLY A 18 4.17 -10.95 -11.37
C GLY A 18 3.66 -10.09 -10.22
N TYR A 19 2.71 -10.60 -9.42
CA TYR A 19 2.34 -9.96 -8.16
C TYR A 19 3.37 -10.29 -7.08
N LEU A 20 3.59 -9.33 -6.18
CA LEU A 20 4.48 -9.50 -5.04
C LEU A 20 3.93 -10.60 -4.14
N LYS A 21 4.64 -11.70 -3.96
CA LYS A 21 4.21 -12.86 -3.16
C LYS A 21 4.72 -12.81 -1.74
N SER A 22 5.97 -12.41 -1.55
CA SER A 22 6.52 -12.20 -0.21
C SER A 22 7.67 -11.22 -0.19
N CYS A 23 7.84 -10.58 0.97
CA CYS A 23 9.00 -9.74 1.31
C CYS A 23 9.64 -10.30 2.58
N ASN A 24 10.96 -10.38 2.63
CA ASN A 24 11.67 -10.83 3.82
C ASN A 24 12.78 -9.84 4.17
N ASN A 25 12.77 -9.36 5.42
CA ASN A 25 13.89 -8.66 6.02
C ASN A 25 14.29 -9.38 7.32
N ASN A 26 15.44 -10.05 7.30
CA ASN A 26 16.06 -10.66 8.49
C ASN A 26 15.12 -11.56 9.33
N GLY A 27 14.23 -12.31 8.68
CA GLY A 27 13.32 -13.24 9.35
C GLY A 27 11.93 -12.68 9.65
N THR A 28 11.69 -11.38 9.44
CA THR A 28 10.34 -10.84 9.33
C THR A 28 9.89 -10.95 7.87
N VAL A 29 8.89 -11.79 7.63
CA VAL A 29 8.34 -12.10 6.32
C VAL A 29 6.92 -11.54 6.22
N LEU A 30 6.66 -10.74 5.21
CA LEU A 30 5.30 -10.40 4.77
C LEU A 30 4.90 -11.36 3.65
N GLU A 31 3.77 -12.02 3.79
CA GLU A 31 3.16 -12.84 2.74
C GLU A 31 1.91 -12.14 2.21
N TYR A 32 1.82 -12.03 0.89
CA TYR A 32 0.79 -11.29 0.19
C TYR A 32 -0.14 -12.29 -0.50
N ASN A 33 -1.43 -12.24 -0.18
CA ASN A 33 -2.44 -13.13 -0.74
C ASN A 33 -3.25 -12.35 -1.77
N TRP A 34 -3.27 -12.84 -3.02
CA TRP A 34 -3.93 -12.17 -4.13
C TRP A 34 -5.14 -12.98 -4.60
N GLU A 35 -6.23 -12.27 -4.86
CA GLU A 35 -7.47 -12.83 -5.36
C GLU A 35 -8.04 -11.94 -6.47
N SER A 36 -8.28 -12.53 -7.64
CA SER A 36 -8.91 -11.83 -8.78
C SER A 36 -8.24 -10.51 -9.15
N GLY A 37 -6.90 -10.46 -9.13
CA GLY A 37 -6.11 -9.26 -9.48
C GLY A 37 -6.09 -8.16 -8.42
N ASN A 38 -6.49 -8.47 -7.18
CA ASN A 38 -6.45 -7.56 -6.04
C ASN A 38 -5.86 -8.28 -4.82
N LEU A 39 -5.08 -7.57 -4.02
CA LEU A 39 -4.56 -8.08 -2.75
C LEU A 39 -5.73 -8.27 -1.77
N SER A 40 -5.92 -9.48 -1.27
CA SER A 40 -6.97 -9.82 -0.29
C SER A 40 -6.48 -9.69 1.15
N SER A 41 -5.22 -10.05 1.42
CA SER A 41 -4.64 -9.92 2.76
C SER A 41 -3.11 -9.88 2.74
N ILE A 42 -2.54 -9.37 3.83
CA ILE A 42 -1.12 -9.55 4.18
C ILE A 42 -1.04 -10.21 5.54
N THR A 43 -0.22 -11.26 5.63
CA THR A 43 0.14 -11.90 6.89
C THR A 43 1.63 -11.74 7.18
N THR A 44 2.01 -11.70 8.44
CA THR A 44 3.42 -11.61 8.86
C THR A 44 3.89 -12.86 9.58
N THR A 45 5.13 -13.30 9.31
CA THR A 45 5.86 -14.33 10.06
C THR A 45 7.18 -13.76 10.62
N PRO A 46 7.54 -13.96 11.90
CA PRO A 46 6.68 -14.50 12.96
C PRO A 46 5.41 -13.65 13.09
N ARG A 47 4.34 -14.26 13.61
CA ARG A 47 3.04 -13.57 13.70
C ARG A 47 3.22 -12.24 14.42
N GLY A 48 2.99 -11.17 13.68
CA GLY A 48 3.33 -9.82 14.09
C GLY A 48 2.13 -8.89 14.21
N THR A 49 2.40 -7.60 14.32
CA THR A 49 1.40 -6.52 14.45
C THR A 49 0.80 -6.09 13.11
N TYR A 50 1.52 -6.27 11.99
CA TYR A 50 0.97 -6.04 10.65
C TYR A 50 0.33 -7.30 10.07
N ASN A 51 -0.94 -7.53 10.40
CA ASN A 51 -1.80 -8.38 9.57
C ASN A 51 -2.97 -7.51 9.12
N SER A 52 -3.32 -7.61 7.85
CA SER A 52 -4.39 -6.83 7.24
C SER A 52 -5.23 -7.71 6.34
N ASP A 53 -6.54 -7.55 6.48
CA ASP A 53 -7.52 -7.99 5.51
C ASP A 53 -8.03 -6.77 4.75
N TYR A 54 -8.15 -6.90 3.43
CA TYR A 54 -8.54 -5.81 2.55
C TYR A 54 -9.92 -6.08 1.93
N LYS A 55 -10.74 -5.03 1.87
CA LYS A 55 -11.93 -5.01 1.03
C LYS A 55 -11.62 -4.32 -0.28
N VAL A 56 -12.15 -4.84 -1.38
CA VAL A 56 -11.96 -4.27 -2.71
C VAL A 56 -13.05 -3.24 -2.96
N SER A 57 -12.68 -2.00 -3.26
CA SER A 57 -13.61 -0.94 -3.65
C SER A 57 -13.98 -1.03 -5.14
N ASN A 58 -14.98 -0.25 -5.56
CA ASN A 58 -15.33 -0.12 -6.98
C ASN A 58 -14.49 0.95 -7.72
N ILE A 59 -13.46 1.52 -7.09
CA ILE A 59 -12.61 2.55 -7.68
C ILE A 59 -11.40 1.87 -8.33
N ALA A 60 -11.15 2.14 -9.61
CA ALA A 60 -9.96 1.64 -10.28
C ALA A 60 -8.69 2.28 -9.71
N ASN A 61 -7.60 1.51 -9.65
CA ASN A 61 -6.28 1.99 -9.23
C ASN A 61 -5.36 2.19 -10.46
N ASP A 62 -5.86 2.94 -11.43
CA ASP A 62 -5.25 3.18 -12.75
C ASP A 62 -4.51 4.54 -12.83
N TYR A 63 -4.06 5.04 -11.68
CA TYR A 63 -3.31 6.30 -11.56
C TYR A 63 -1.82 6.12 -11.86
N SER A 64 -1.08 7.21 -12.04
CA SER A 64 0.38 7.16 -12.26
C SER A 64 1.18 6.63 -11.06
N LEU A 65 0.57 6.55 -9.88
CA LEU A 65 1.14 5.97 -8.66
C LEU A 65 0.18 4.91 -8.13
N ASP A 66 0.71 3.87 -7.47
CA ASP A 66 -0.13 2.93 -6.73
C ASP A 66 -0.71 3.59 -5.46
N LEU A 67 -1.98 3.99 -5.52
CA LEU A 67 -2.62 4.70 -4.42
C LEU A 67 -2.92 3.82 -3.21
N ASN A 68 -2.87 2.49 -3.35
CA ASN A 68 -3.02 1.57 -2.20
C ASN A 68 -1.88 1.73 -1.19
N THR A 69 -0.75 2.30 -1.62
CA THR A 69 0.38 2.57 -0.74
C THR A 69 0.12 3.71 0.25
N LEU A 70 -0.87 4.58 0.01
CA LEU A 70 -1.15 5.73 0.89
C LEU A 70 -1.52 5.31 2.32
N ALA A 71 -2.33 4.26 2.46
CA ALA A 71 -2.66 3.70 3.78
C ALA A 71 -1.42 3.11 4.47
N GLN A 72 -0.54 2.48 3.70
CA GLN A 72 0.70 1.89 4.21
C GLN A 72 1.72 2.94 4.67
N TRP A 73 1.71 4.13 4.06
CA TRP A 73 2.58 5.26 4.43
C TRP A 73 2.29 5.84 5.81
N ILE A 74 1.01 5.86 6.19
CA ILE A 74 0.55 6.39 7.48
C ILE A 74 0.40 5.30 8.53
N ASP A 75 0.65 4.05 8.15
CA ASP A 75 0.50 2.91 9.04
C ASP A 75 1.61 2.86 10.07
N ASP A 76 1.22 2.69 11.33
CA ASP A 76 2.13 2.61 12.46
C ASP A 76 2.25 1.21 13.05
N ARG A 77 1.59 0.20 12.44
CA ARG A 77 1.78 -1.21 12.82
C ARG A 77 3.18 -1.66 12.37
N GLU A 78 3.96 -2.08 13.35
CA GLU A 78 5.34 -2.56 13.16
C GLU A 78 5.41 -3.77 12.20
N ASN A 79 6.61 -4.09 11.71
CA ASN A 79 6.93 -5.09 10.67
C ASN A 79 6.76 -4.63 9.22
N TYR A 80 5.66 -3.97 8.87
CA TYR A 80 5.49 -3.56 7.47
C TYR A 80 6.52 -2.51 7.07
N THR A 81 6.65 -1.45 7.87
CA THR A 81 7.64 -0.38 7.67
C THR A 81 9.09 -0.87 7.76
N THR A 82 9.33 -2.01 8.44
CA THR A 82 10.64 -2.64 8.55
C THR A 82 11.01 -3.42 7.30
N VAL A 83 10.03 -4.05 6.64
CA VAL A 83 10.28 -4.99 5.55
C VAL A 83 10.05 -4.35 4.19
N MET A 84 9.02 -3.52 4.07
CA MET A 84 8.55 -3.07 2.78
C MET A 84 9.21 -1.76 2.34
N ASN A 85 9.56 -1.69 1.06
CA ASN A 85 9.95 -0.42 0.43
C ASN A 85 8.71 0.19 -0.24
N THR A 86 7.98 0.99 0.52
CA THR A 86 6.71 1.58 0.08
C THR A 86 6.88 2.53 -1.12
N PHE A 87 8.02 3.23 -1.24
CA PHE A 87 8.32 4.02 -2.44
C PHE A 87 8.46 3.16 -3.68
N GLY A 88 9.12 2.01 -3.54
CA GLY A 88 9.26 1.05 -4.63
C GLY A 88 7.92 0.45 -5.06
N GLN A 89 7.02 0.18 -4.11
CA GLN A 89 5.67 -0.29 -4.44
C GLN A 89 4.86 0.81 -5.13
N MET A 90 4.94 2.05 -4.63
CA MET A 90 4.22 3.20 -5.18
C MET A 90 4.63 3.49 -6.62
N ALA A 91 5.91 3.29 -6.95
CA ALA A 91 6.48 3.43 -8.28
C ALA A 91 6.36 2.14 -9.14
N GLU A 92 5.66 1.11 -8.66
CA GLU A 92 5.43 -0.16 -9.35
C GLU A 92 6.70 -0.94 -9.74
N ILE A 93 7.81 -0.70 -9.04
CA ILE A 93 9.05 -1.46 -9.29
C ILE A 93 9.06 -2.80 -8.53
N LEU A 94 8.15 -2.98 -7.57
CA LEU A 94 8.05 -4.16 -6.71
C LEU A 94 6.91 -5.11 -7.13
N GLY A 95 6.59 -5.14 -8.41
CA GLY A 95 5.59 -6.04 -8.98
C GLY A 95 4.28 -5.35 -9.31
N LYS A 96 3.32 -6.14 -9.80
CA LYS A 96 1.99 -5.64 -10.13
C LYS A 96 1.25 -5.14 -8.88
N ARG A 97 0.43 -4.11 -9.09
CA ARG A 97 -0.50 -3.56 -8.10
C ARG A 97 -1.90 -4.15 -8.24
N SER A 98 -2.69 -4.00 -7.18
CA SER A 98 -4.13 -4.28 -7.23
C SER A 98 -4.83 -3.43 -8.28
N SER A 99 -5.79 -4.02 -8.97
CA SER A 99 -6.59 -3.36 -10.02
C SER A 99 -7.50 -2.26 -9.46
N ASN A 100 -7.88 -2.37 -8.18
CA ASN A 100 -8.76 -1.45 -7.49
C ASN A 100 -8.11 -0.87 -6.23
N ILE A 101 -8.70 0.21 -5.72
CA ILE A 101 -8.38 0.73 -4.40
C ILE A 101 -8.85 -0.27 -3.34
N LEU A 102 -7.95 -0.59 -2.42
CA LEU A 102 -8.14 -1.51 -1.31
C LEU A 102 -8.42 -0.73 -0.03
N GLU A 103 -9.40 -1.22 0.71
CA GLU A 103 -9.77 -0.69 2.01
C GLU A 103 -9.26 -1.65 3.09
N ASP A 104 -8.18 -1.25 3.76
CA ASP A 104 -7.71 -1.94 4.96
C ASP A 104 -8.75 -1.77 6.06
N THR A 105 -9.21 -2.87 6.65
CA THR A 105 -10.21 -2.85 7.73
C THR A 105 -9.78 -2.06 8.96
N TYR A 106 -8.49 -1.72 9.08
CA TYR A 106 -7.94 -0.87 10.14
C TYR A 106 -8.28 0.62 10.00
N TYR A 107 -8.71 1.06 8.81
CA TYR A 107 -9.13 2.44 8.54
C TYR A 107 -10.54 2.51 7.98
N ILE A 108 -11.18 3.64 8.21
CA ILE A 108 -12.37 4.06 7.47
C ILE A 108 -11.89 4.92 6.31
N TYR A 109 -12.35 4.55 5.11
CA TYR A 109 -12.05 5.25 3.88
C TYR A 109 -13.23 6.15 3.51
N ASP A 110 -12.94 7.40 3.20
CA ASP A 110 -13.89 8.34 2.62
C ASP A 110 -13.30 8.95 1.36
N TYR A 111 -14.11 9.02 0.31
CA TYR A 111 -13.66 9.44 -1.02
C TYR A 111 -14.53 10.60 -1.50
N SER A 112 -13.88 11.62 -2.03
CA SER A 112 -14.56 12.68 -2.77
C SER A 112 -14.17 12.58 -4.24
N PHE A 113 -15.10 12.92 -5.13
CA PHE A 113 -14.88 12.88 -6.57
C PHE A 113 -15.14 14.24 -7.20
N ARG A 114 -14.45 14.51 -8.28
CA ARG A 114 -14.71 15.63 -9.17
C ARG A 114 -15.97 15.36 -10.00
N GLN A 115 -16.49 16.39 -10.66
CA GLN A 115 -17.67 16.26 -11.53
C GLN A 115 -17.44 15.32 -12.72
N ASP A 116 -16.19 15.19 -13.18
CA ASP A 116 -15.79 14.28 -14.25
C ASP A 116 -15.58 12.82 -13.78
N GLY A 117 -15.81 12.54 -12.49
CA GLY A 117 -15.67 11.22 -11.89
C GLY A 117 -14.25 10.88 -11.40
N ARG A 118 -13.25 11.75 -11.59
CA ARG A 118 -11.90 11.53 -11.06
C ARG A 118 -11.86 11.69 -9.55
N LEU A 119 -11.02 10.90 -8.88
CA LEU A 119 -10.82 10.99 -7.44
C LEU A 119 -10.24 12.36 -7.06
N LYS A 120 -10.86 13.06 -6.11
CA LYS A 120 -10.43 14.39 -5.67
C LYS A 120 -9.65 14.30 -4.37
N ASP A 121 -10.22 13.67 -3.36
CA ASP A 121 -9.60 13.46 -2.07
C ASP A 121 -9.86 12.01 -1.60
N MET A 122 -8.88 11.44 -0.91
CA MET A 122 -9.02 10.19 -0.15
C MET A 122 -8.68 10.49 1.31
N THR A 123 -9.65 10.28 2.20
CA THR A 123 -9.47 10.48 3.64
C THR A 123 -9.48 9.14 4.35
N LEU A 124 -8.43 8.90 5.13
CA LEU A 124 -8.23 7.69 5.92
C LEU A 124 -8.35 8.06 7.39
N MET A 125 -9.34 7.52 8.09
CA MET A 125 -9.59 7.79 9.50
C MET A 125 -9.46 6.52 10.32
N GLY A 126 -8.72 6.59 11.41
CA GLY A 126 -8.57 5.47 12.34
C GLY A 126 -7.11 5.24 12.67
N GLY A 127 -6.69 3.98 12.60
CA GLY A 127 -5.37 3.59 13.05
C GLY A 127 -5.20 3.61 14.58
N SER A 128 -3.99 3.32 15.06
CA SER A 128 -3.74 3.18 16.51
C SER A 128 -3.94 4.48 17.28
N LYS A 129 -3.74 5.62 16.60
CA LYS A 129 -3.83 6.97 17.15
C LYS A 129 -5.20 7.62 16.92
N ASN A 130 -6.11 6.95 16.20
CA ASN A 130 -7.42 7.47 15.82
C ASN A 130 -7.34 8.87 15.20
N ILE A 131 -6.43 9.04 14.24
CA ILE A 131 -6.17 10.29 13.52
C ILE A 131 -6.67 10.17 12.08
N GLY A 132 -6.99 11.31 11.47
CA GLY A 132 -7.42 11.40 10.08
C GLY A 132 -6.31 11.96 9.20
N TYR A 133 -6.01 11.28 8.10
CA TYR A 133 -5.15 11.77 7.03
C TYR A 133 -5.98 12.00 5.77
N SER A 134 -5.74 13.09 5.06
CA SER A 134 -6.40 13.38 3.80
C SER A 134 -5.36 13.61 2.71
N PHE A 135 -5.53 12.91 1.59
CA PHE A 135 -4.68 12.99 0.41
C PHE A 135 -5.49 13.65 -0.69
N ARG A 136 -5.05 14.82 -1.14
CA ARG A 136 -5.66 15.54 -2.26
C ARG A 136 -4.90 15.24 -3.55
N PHE A 137 -5.64 14.91 -4.60
CA PHE A 137 -5.07 14.55 -5.90
C PHE A 137 -5.16 15.71 -6.90
N ALA A 138 -4.02 16.00 -7.51
CA ALA A 138 -3.89 16.88 -8.67
C ALA A 138 -3.43 16.04 -9.86
N TYR A 139 -3.95 16.36 -11.04
CA TYR A 139 -3.66 15.66 -12.28
C TYR A 139 -2.80 16.53 -13.19
N ALA A 140 -1.95 15.91 -14.00
CA ALA A 140 -1.04 16.62 -14.89
C ALA A 140 -1.78 17.45 -15.98
N ASP A 141 -3.02 17.08 -16.28
CA ASP A 141 -3.91 17.77 -17.21
C ASP A 141 -4.85 18.76 -16.51
N ASP A 142 -4.65 19.02 -15.22
CA ASP A 142 -5.31 20.13 -14.53
C ASP A 142 -4.81 21.44 -15.15
N THR A 143 -5.56 21.94 -16.11
CA THR A 143 -5.47 23.35 -16.50
C THR A 143 -5.81 24.17 -15.25
N GLU A 144 -5.11 25.28 -15.00
CA GLU A 144 -5.49 26.23 -13.96
C GLU A 144 -6.95 26.70 -14.17
N VAL A 145 -7.90 25.96 -13.63
CA VAL A 145 -9.27 26.41 -13.46
C VAL A 145 -9.37 26.64 -11.98
N SER A 146 -9.29 27.91 -11.60
CA SER A 146 -9.52 28.41 -10.25
C SER A 146 -10.68 27.67 -9.59
N GLU A 147 -10.44 27.14 -8.39
CA GLU A 147 -11.50 26.67 -7.47
C GLU A 147 -12.58 27.74 -7.25
#